data_AF-A0A7V8W4E6-F1
#
_entry.id   AF-A0A7V8W4E6-F1
#
_cell.length_a   1.000
_cell.length_b   1.000
_cell.length_c   1.000
_cell.angle_alpha   90.00
_cell.angle_beta   90.00
_cell.angle_gamma   90.00
#
_symmetry.space_group_name_H-M   'P 1'
#
loop_
_entity.id
_entity.type
_entity.pdbx_description
1 polymer ?
#
loop_
_entity_poly.entity_id
_entity_poly.type
_entity_poly.pdbx_seq_one_letter_code
_entity_poly.pdbx_strand_id
1 'polypeptide(L)'
;IQGASPYGVKDMAGNAREWVQDWYDQDYYKREPLQNPHGPDSGIVRNIRGGSWHSPLSDITAAARGRGGFALQTHGTRCARSVEHTAPKE
;
A
#
# COMPACT_ATOMS: atom_id res chain seq x y z
N ILE A 1 -3.95 21.67 -6.95
CA ILE A 1 -2.62 21.24 -6.45
C ILE A 1 -2.09 20.21 -7.45
N GLN A 2 -1.06 20.54 -8.23
CA GLN A 2 -0.55 19.63 -9.26
C GLN A 2 0.07 18.38 -8.60
N GLY A 3 -0.18 17.18 -9.16
CA GLY A 3 0.42 15.93 -8.71
C GLY A 3 -0.21 15.25 -7.47
N ALA A 4 -1.26 15.81 -6.88
CA ALA A 4 -2.02 15.14 -5.81
C ALA A 4 -3.13 14.25 -6.40
N SER A 5 -3.45 13.13 -5.72
CA SER A 5 -4.62 12.31 -6.03
C SER A 5 -5.93 13.08 -5.73
N PRO A 6 -7.10 12.59 -6.19
CA PRO A 6 -8.40 13.18 -5.81
C PRO A 6 -8.65 13.25 -4.29
N TYR A 7 -7.90 12.48 -3.51
CA TYR A 7 -7.95 12.47 -2.04
C TYR A 7 -6.92 13.39 -1.38
N GLY A 8 -6.18 14.19 -2.16
CA GLY A 8 -5.17 15.13 -1.67
C GLY A 8 -3.82 14.49 -1.30
N VAL A 9 -3.61 13.21 -1.60
CA VAL A 9 -2.36 12.48 -1.26
C VAL A 9 -1.37 12.59 -2.41
N LYS A 10 -0.13 12.97 -2.09
CA LYS A 10 0.97 13.13 -3.06
C LYS A 10 1.93 11.94 -3.04
N ASP A 11 2.67 11.78 -4.14
CA ASP A 11 3.75 10.81 -4.29
C ASP A 11 3.32 9.35 -4.08
N MET A 12 2.04 9.04 -4.36
CA MET A 12 1.52 7.67 -4.34
C MET A 12 2.03 6.80 -5.52
N ALA A 13 2.63 7.44 -6.52
CA ALA A 13 3.20 6.81 -7.71
C ALA A 13 4.61 7.37 -7.94
N GLY A 14 5.63 6.61 -7.56
CA GLY A 14 7.04 7.00 -7.63
C GLY A 14 7.58 7.49 -6.29
N ASN A 15 8.69 8.24 -6.32
CA ASN A 15 9.47 8.64 -5.15
C ASN A 15 10.02 7.44 -4.35
N ALA A 16 9.21 6.80 -3.51
CA ALA A 16 9.61 5.65 -2.72
C ALA A 16 8.54 4.55 -2.72
N ARG A 17 8.98 3.29 -2.70
CA ARG A 17 8.07 2.16 -2.49
C ARG A 17 7.62 2.19 -1.03
N GLU A 18 6.32 2.24 -0.80
CA GLU A 18 5.78 2.37 0.55
C GLU A 18 5.36 1.00 1.09
N TRP A 19 5.85 0.65 2.28
CA TRP A 19 5.47 -0.57 2.99
C TRP A 19 3.99 -0.55 3.42
N VAL A 20 3.35 -1.71 3.36
CA VAL A 20 1.99 -1.94 3.86
C VAL A 20 2.02 -3.06 4.89
N GLN A 21 1.05 -3.07 5.83
CA GLN A 21 0.97 -4.06 6.89
C GLN A 21 0.80 -5.49 6.37
N ASP A 22 0.13 -5.66 5.24
CA ASP A 22 -0.23 -6.96 4.67
C ASP A 22 0.99 -7.84 4.35
N TRP A 23 0.86 -9.14 4.61
CA TRP A 23 1.76 -10.12 4.01
C TRP A 23 1.52 -10.22 2.49
N TYR A 24 2.59 -10.42 1.72
CA TYR A 24 2.46 -10.63 0.28
C TYR A 24 2.02 -12.07 -0.03
N ASP A 25 0.88 -12.19 -0.72
CA ASP A 25 0.41 -13.41 -1.36
C ASP A 25 -0.14 -13.04 -2.76
N GLN A 26 0.37 -13.73 -3.78
CA GLN A 26 0.03 -13.50 -5.19
C GLN A 26 -1.42 -13.89 -5.52
N ASP A 27 -1.98 -14.86 -4.78
CA ASP A 27 -3.30 -15.43 -5.01
C ASP A 27 -4.36 -14.87 -4.07
N TYR A 28 -3.99 -13.96 -3.14
CA TYR A 28 -4.89 -13.44 -2.10
C TYR A 28 -6.20 -12.88 -2.64
N TYR A 29 -6.15 -12.15 -3.76
CA TYR A 29 -7.34 -11.53 -4.37
C TYR A 29 -8.38 -12.56 -4.86
N LYS A 30 -8.02 -13.83 -5.04
CA LYS A 30 -8.97 -14.89 -5.41
C LYS A 30 -9.86 -15.32 -4.23
N ARG A 31 -9.48 -14.98 -3.00
CA ARG A 31 -10.05 -15.53 -1.76
C ARG A 31 -10.22 -14.50 -0.64
N GLU A 32 -10.01 -13.21 -0.93
CA GLU A 32 -10.10 -12.15 0.07
C GLU A 32 -11.55 -11.88 0.50
N PRO A 33 -11.79 -11.49 1.76
CA PRO A 33 -13.10 -10.99 2.16
C PRO A 33 -13.39 -9.66 1.45
N LEU A 34 -14.67 -9.43 1.12
CA LEU A 34 -15.11 -8.20 0.44
C LEU A 34 -14.99 -6.94 1.31
N GLN A 35 -14.98 -7.10 2.63
CA GLN A 35 -14.95 -5.98 3.57
C GLN A 35 -13.71 -6.07 4.46
N ASN A 36 -12.92 -5.00 4.45
CA ASN A 36 -11.73 -4.81 5.29
C ASN A 36 -10.76 -6.01 5.27
N PRO A 37 -10.22 -6.41 4.09
CA PRO A 37 -9.20 -7.44 4.03
C PRO A 37 -7.90 -6.97 4.71
N HIS A 38 -7.33 -7.82 5.58
CA HIS A 38 -6.08 -7.54 6.31
C HIS A 38 -4.86 -8.28 5.73
N GLY A 39 -5.01 -8.82 4.52
CA GLY A 39 -4.03 -9.73 3.93
C GLY A 39 -4.11 -11.16 4.50
N PRO A 40 -3.17 -12.04 4.12
CA PRO A 40 -3.02 -13.37 4.72
C PRO A 40 -2.59 -13.30 6.19
N ASP A 41 -2.88 -14.32 6.99
CA ASP A 41 -2.47 -14.39 8.41
C ASP A 41 -0.95 -14.51 8.59
N SER A 42 -0.26 -15.12 7.61
CA SER A 42 1.20 -15.30 7.63
C SER A 42 1.81 -15.15 6.23
N GLY A 43 3.10 -14.88 6.18
CA GLY A 43 3.86 -14.76 4.94
C GLY A 43 5.35 -14.59 5.18
N ILE A 44 6.11 -14.57 4.08
CA ILE A 44 7.58 -14.45 4.11
C ILE A 44 8.02 -12.98 4.06
N VAL A 45 7.29 -12.16 3.30
CA VAL A 45 7.63 -10.76 3.01
C VAL A 45 6.37 -9.91 3.04
N ARG A 46 6.49 -8.65 3.46
CA ARG A 46 5.34 -7.73 3.45
C ARG A 46 5.14 -7.12 2.07
N ASN A 47 3.94 -6.62 1.81
CA ASN A 47 3.60 -5.97 0.56
C ASN A 47 4.20 -4.54 0.49
N ILE A 48 4.58 -4.10 -0.71
CA ILE A 48 5.04 -2.74 -1.00
C ILE A 48 4.31 -2.20 -2.23
N ARG A 49 4.07 -0.89 -2.27
CA ARG A 49 3.25 -0.22 -3.31
C ARG A 49 3.90 1.05 -3.85
N GLY A 50 3.37 1.55 -4.97
CA GLY A 50 3.66 2.88 -5.52
C GLY A 50 4.88 2.99 -6.42
N GLY A 51 5.84 2.06 -6.33
CA GLY A 51 7.11 2.19 -7.05
C GLY A 51 8.00 3.28 -6.44
N SER A 52 9.16 3.55 -7.03
CA SER A 52 10.16 4.52 -6.55
C SER A 52 10.80 5.26 -7.70
N TRP A 53 11.68 6.21 -7.40
CA TRP A 53 12.52 6.91 -8.39
C TRP A 53 13.40 5.97 -9.25
N HIS A 54 13.62 4.72 -8.83
CA HIS A 54 14.38 3.70 -9.56
C HIS A 54 13.49 2.54 -10.08
N SER A 55 12.17 2.68 -9.99
CA SER A 55 11.27 1.61 -10.43
C SER A 55 10.96 1.72 -11.93
N PRO A 56 10.75 0.59 -12.63
CA PRO A 56 10.19 0.64 -13.98
C PRO A 56 8.77 1.21 -13.95
N LEU A 57 8.31 1.78 -15.07
CA LEU A 57 6.96 2.38 -15.16
C LEU A 57 5.84 1.38 -14.82
N SER A 58 6.04 0.08 -15.07
CA SER A 58 5.09 -0.97 -14.71
C SER A 58 4.82 -1.08 -13.21
N ASP A 59 5.80 -0.72 -12.38
CA ASP A 59 5.68 -0.71 -10.92
C ASP A 59 5.04 0.61 -10.40
N ILE A 60 5.06 1.67 -11.22
CA ILE A 60 4.56 3.00 -10.89
C ILE A 60 3.10 3.11 -11.34
N THR A 61 2.26 2.23 -10.79
CA THR A 61 0.82 2.22 -11.04
C THR A 61 0.04 2.02 -9.75
N ALA A 62 -1.22 2.44 -9.72
CA ALA A 62 -2.08 2.25 -8.54
C ALA A 62 -2.30 0.77 -8.20
N ALA A 63 -2.23 -0.13 -9.18
CA ALA A 63 -2.51 -1.55 -9.01
C ALA A 63 -1.27 -2.42 -8.73
N ALA A 64 -0.06 -1.95 -9.08
CA ALA A 64 1.15 -2.76 -8.97
C ALA A 64 1.52 -3.10 -7.52
N ARG A 65 1.78 -4.38 -7.25
CA ARG A 65 2.13 -4.91 -5.93
C ARG A 65 3.52 -5.54 -5.97
N GLY A 66 4.35 -5.20 -4.99
CA GLY A 66 5.71 -5.74 -4.87
C GLY A 66 5.92 -6.55 -3.60
N ARG A 67 7.05 -7.25 -3.56
CA ARG A 67 7.55 -7.97 -2.37
C ARG A 67 8.58 -7.11 -1.65
N GLY A 68 8.25 -6.66 -0.44
CA GLY A 68 9.20 -6.02 0.45
C GLY A 68 9.90 -7.07 1.33
N GLY A 69 11.09 -7.49 0.94
CA GLY A 69 11.93 -8.37 1.76
C GLY A 69 12.91 -7.60 2.63
N PHE A 70 13.65 -6.67 2.02
CA PHE A 70 14.69 -5.89 2.68
C PHE A 70 14.38 -4.39 2.57
N ALA A 71 14.77 -3.62 3.59
CA ALA A 71 14.69 -2.17 3.54
C ALA A 71 15.81 -1.60 2.64
N LEU A 72 15.48 -1.34 1.38
CA LEU A 72 16.40 -0.66 0.44
C LEU A 72 16.22 0.86 0.52
N GLN A 73 17.20 1.62 0.03
CA GLN A 73 17.15 3.09 -0.07
C GLN A 73 15.97 3.63 -0.88
N THR A 74 15.31 2.77 -1.66
CA THR A 74 14.12 3.09 -2.46
C THR A 74 12.81 2.86 -1.70
N HIS A 75 12.86 2.43 -0.44
CA HIS A 75 11.67 2.17 0.39
C HIS A 75 11.44 3.29 1.40
N GLY A 76 10.18 3.61 1.60
CA GLY A 76 9.69 4.55 2.60
C GLY A 76 8.50 3.99 3.36
N THR A 77 7.89 4.84 4.17
CA THR A 77 6.66 4.51 4.90
C THR A 77 5.71 5.69 4.88
N ARG A 78 4.42 5.37 4.91
CA ARG A 78 3.34 6.32 5.14
C ARG A 78 2.39 5.70 6.15
N CYS A 79 2.11 6.43 7.22
CA CYS A 79 1.23 5.95 8.27
C CYS A 79 -0.24 6.13 7.86
N ALA A 80 -1.07 5.19 8.30
CA ALA A 80 -2.52 5.31 8.30
C ALA A 80 -3.04 5.14 9.73
N ARG A 81 -4.26 5.61 9.98
CA ARG A 81 -4.97 5.40 11.25
C ARG A 81 -6.44 5.16 11.00
N SER A 82 -7.08 4.40 11.88
CA SER A 82 -8.53 4.27 11.90
C SER A 82 -9.18 5.63 12.17
N VAL A 83 -10.36 5.83 11.57
CA VAL A 83 -11.25 6.92 11.96
C VAL A 83 -12.07 6.45 13.15
N GLU A 84 -12.13 7.26 14.21
CA GLU A 84 -13.03 7.00 15.33
C GLU A 84 -14.47 7.11 14.85
N HIS A 85 -15.27 6.07 15.05
CA HIS A 85 -16.69 6.12 14.75
C HIS A 85 -17.44 6.69 15.95
N THR A 86 -17.63 8.01 15.99
CA THR A 86 -18.58 8.59 16.94
C THR A 86 -19.98 8.25 16.45
N ALA A 87 -20.66 7.30 17.10
CA ALA A 87 -22.09 7.12 16.90
C ALA A 87 -22.79 8.48 17.15
N PRO A 88 -23.80 8.83 16.34
CA PRO A 88 -24.57 10.03 16.60
C PRO A 88 -25.14 9.95 18.02
N LYS A 89 -24.93 11.01 18.80
CA LYS A 89 -25.64 11.17 20.08
C LYS A 89 -27.11 11.34 19.74
N GLU A 90 -27.94 10.44 20.26
CA GLU A 90 -29.40 10.62 20.30
C GLU A 90 -29.77 11.95 20.98
#